data_AF-C4TB23-F1
#
_entry.id   AF-C4TB23-F1
#
_cell.length_a   1.000
_cell.length_b   1.000
_cell.length_c   1.000
_cell.angle_alpha   90.00
_cell.angle_beta   90.00
_cell.angle_gamma   90.00
#
_symmetry.space_group_name_H-M   'P 1'
#
loop_
_entity.id
_entity.type
_entity.pdbx_description
1 polymer ?
#
loop_
_entity_poly.entity_id
_entity_poly.type
_entity_poly.pdbx_seq_one_letter_code
_entity_poly.pdbx_strand_id
1 'polypeptide(L)'
;HTQAAAGVAGVIKMVEALRHGVLPKSLHIDTPTSKVDWDSGAVALLTERRDWPEVDRPRRAAVSSFGVSGTNAHVILEQAPVGDDAPQSDAEPASAATPLMLSAASEDALRAQAGAWGRLLTERPDTGLARTARTLVTARAALEQRAVVVAAEPADAAAALDAVARGEEAAGVVSGRAEVSGRSVFVFPGQGSQWVGMGRRLLAESAVFAEALGEVGKALEPHTDWSLLDVVNQVPGAASLERVDVVQPVSFAVNVGLARLWASLGVVPDAVVG
;
A
#
# COMPACT_ATOMS: atom_id res chain seq x y z
N HIS A 1 -29.02 13.65 21.23
CA HIS A 1 -28.78 14.90 20.48
C HIS A 1 -27.38 15.41 20.80
N THR A 2 -26.47 15.46 19.82
CA THR A 2 -25.04 15.78 20.02
C THR A 2 -24.72 17.27 19.94
N GLN A 3 -25.70 18.14 20.24
CA GLN A 3 -25.57 19.59 20.26
C GLN A 3 -24.92 20.14 18.99
N ALA A 4 -23.76 20.81 19.10
CA ALA A 4 -23.04 21.39 17.97
C ALA A 4 -22.71 20.37 16.86
N ALA A 5 -22.56 19.08 17.20
CA ALA A 5 -22.28 18.02 16.24
C ALA A 5 -23.56 17.37 15.65
N ALA A 6 -24.76 17.84 15.99
CA ALA A 6 -26.00 17.21 15.55
C ALA A 6 -26.19 17.23 14.03
N GLY A 7 -25.85 18.35 13.37
CA GLY A 7 -25.94 18.48 11.92
C GLY A 7 -25.02 17.48 11.20
N VAL A 8 -23.73 17.46 11.57
CA VAL A 8 -22.75 16.55 10.94
C VAL A 8 -23.03 15.08 11.25
N ALA A 9 -23.56 14.76 12.44
CA ALA A 9 -24.01 13.39 12.74
C ALA A 9 -25.14 12.94 11.80
N GLY A 10 -26.07 13.84 11.45
CA GLY A 10 -27.08 13.59 10.43
C GLY A 10 -26.50 13.38 9.04
N VAL A 11 -25.48 14.16 8.66
CA VAL A 11 -24.75 13.98 7.40
C VAL A 11 -24.06 12.62 7.35
N ILE A 12 -23.32 12.24 8.40
CA ILE A 12 -22.64 10.94 8.50
C ILE A 12 -23.66 9.79 8.36
N LYS A 13 -24.78 9.86 9.08
CA LYS A 13 -25.87 8.87 8.96
C LYS A 13 -26.31 8.71 7.51
N MET A 14 -26.55 9.82 6.81
CA MET A 14 -27.07 9.76 5.44
C MET A 14 -26.01 9.38 4.41
N VAL A 15 -24.74 9.74 4.61
CA VAL A 15 -23.63 9.26 3.77
C VAL A 15 -23.48 7.74 3.88
N GLU A 16 -23.51 7.19 5.09
CA GLU A 16 -23.45 5.73 5.28
C GLU A 16 -24.71 5.04 4.70
N ALA A 17 -25.89 5.64 4.85
CA ALA A 17 -27.11 5.13 4.21
C ALA A 17 -27.01 5.09 2.67
N LEU A 18 -26.39 6.10 2.06
CA LEU A 18 -26.12 6.14 0.61
C LEU A 18 -25.12 5.07 0.19
N ARG A 19 -24.01 4.92 0.94
CA ARG A 19 -22.96 3.91 0.68
C ARG A 19 -23.48 2.48 0.76
N HIS A 20 -24.34 2.21 1.74
CA HIS A 20 -24.89 0.88 1.96
C HIS A 20 -26.22 0.62 1.24
N GLY A 21 -26.82 1.64 0.60
CA GLY A 21 -28.11 1.52 -0.05
C GLY A 21 -29.25 1.16 0.91
N VAL A 22 -29.18 1.61 2.17
CA VAL A 22 -30.11 1.24 3.25
C VAL A 22 -30.49 2.46 4.07
N LEU A 23 -31.79 2.65 4.31
CA LEU A 23 -32.34 3.63 5.23
C LEU A 23 -32.47 3.01 6.64
N PRO A 24 -31.68 3.47 7.64
CA PRO A 24 -31.79 2.97 9.00
C PRO A 24 -33.05 3.50 9.70
N LYS A 25 -33.66 2.66 10.55
CA LYS A 25 -34.83 3.05 11.35
C LYS A 25 -34.53 4.20 12.29
N SER A 26 -35.54 5.02 12.53
CA SER A 26 -35.60 5.96 13.65
C SER A 26 -36.13 5.24 14.88
N LEU A 27 -35.47 5.42 16.01
CA LEU A 27 -35.80 4.75 17.28
C LEU A 27 -36.88 5.52 18.05
N HIS A 28 -37.54 4.83 18.98
CA HIS A 28 -38.54 5.39 19.90
C HIS A 28 -39.78 5.99 19.20
N ILE A 29 -40.22 5.34 18.13
CA ILE A 29 -41.47 5.64 17.43
C ILE A 29 -42.43 4.47 17.66
N ASP A 30 -42.93 4.32 18.89
CA ASP A 30 -43.95 3.31 19.20
C ASP A 30 -45.32 3.76 18.67
N THR A 31 -45.65 5.05 18.86
CA THR A 31 -46.82 5.70 18.30
C THR A 31 -46.42 7.08 17.75
N PRO A 32 -46.73 7.41 16.48
CA PRO A 32 -46.47 8.75 15.93
C PRO A 32 -47.17 9.85 16.73
N THR A 33 -46.59 11.05 16.79
CA THR A 33 -47.20 12.18 17.50
C THR A 33 -48.52 12.59 16.86
N SER A 34 -49.54 12.84 17.69
CA SER A 34 -50.86 13.35 17.27
C SER A 34 -50.86 14.83 16.90
N LYS A 35 -49.72 15.52 17.03
CA LYS A 35 -49.55 16.94 16.67
C LYS A 35 -49.26 17.16 15.18
N VAL A 36 -49.13 16.09 14.41
CA VAL A 36 -48.89 16.10 12.97
C VAL A 36 -49.92 15.21 12.31
N ASP A 37 -50.51 15.67 11.21
CA ASP A 37 -51.32 14.84 10.33
C ASP A 37 -50.40 14.07 9.38
N TRP A 38 -50.28 12.76 9.59
CA TRP A 38 -49.41 11.88 8.81
C TRP A 38 -50.12 11.28 7.59
N ASP A 39 -51.46 11.25 7.58
CA ASP A 39 -52.24 10.54 6.55
C ASP A 39 -52.43 11.38 5.29
N SER A 40 -52.49 12.70 5.43
CA SER A 40 -52.63 13.61 4.28
C SER A 40 -51.31 13.96 3.59
N GLY A 41 -50.17 13.64 4.21
CA GLY A 41 -48.84 14.07 3.77
C GLY A 41 -48.10 13.06 2.90
N ALA A 42 -47.08 13.54 2.18
CA ALA A 42 -46.14 12.71 1.43
C ALA A 42 -44.94 12.23 2.28
N VAL A 43 -45.04 12.30 3.62
CA VAL A 43 -43.95 12.00 4.55
C VAL A 43 -44.32 10.79 5.40
N ALA A 44 -43.47 9.77 5.37
CA ALA A 44 -43.59 8.59 6.21
C ALA A 44 -42.41 8.49 7.19
N LEU A 45 -42.69 8.08 8.43
CA LEU A 45 -41.66 7.79 9.42
C LEU A 45 -40.95 6.46 9.09
N LEU A 46 -39.63 6.44 9.19
CA LEU A 46 -38.82 5.22 9.06
C LEU A 46 -38.83 4.43 10.38
N THR A 47 -39.92 3.74 10.70
CA THR A 47 -40.03 2.90 11.90
C THR A 47 -39.23 1.59 11.80
N GLU A 48 -38.88 1.19 10.57
CA GLU A 48 -38.13 -0.03 10.26
C GLU A 48 -36.95 0.28 9.32
N ARG A 49 -35.94 -0.60 9.36
CA ARG A 49 -34.84 -0.57 8.38
C ARG A 49 -35.44 -0.90 7.02
N ARG A 50 -35.10 -0.13 5.99
CA ARG A 50 -35.55 -0.37 4.62
C ARG A 50 -34.40 -0.29 3.64
N ASP A 51 -34.41 -1.14 2.63
CA ASP A 51 -33.52 -0.95 1.49
C ASP A 51 -33.91 0.32 0.75
N TRP A 52 -32.91 1.07 0.29
CA TRP A 52 -33.11 2.30 -0.42
C TRP A 52 -33.37 1.98 -1.89
N PRO A 53 -34.58 2.24 -2.41
CA PRO A 53 -34.95 1.80 -3.76
C PRO A 53 -33.95 2.28 -4.81
N GLU A 54 -33.63 1.36 -5.72
CA GLU A 54 -32.86 1.68 -6.92
C GLU A 54 -33.81 2.18 -7.99
N VAL A 55 -33.51 3.35 -8.52
CA VAL A 55 -34.27 4.05 -9.54
C VAL A 55 -33.28 4.64 -10.53
N ASP A 56 -33.74 5.04 -11.71
CA ASP A 56 -32.91 5.65 -12.77
C ASP A 56 -32.52 7.11 -12.44
N ARG A 57 -31.93 7.31 -11.26
CA ARG A 57 -31.35 8.55 -10.76
C ARG A 57 -30.56 8.30 -9.47
N PRO A 58 -29.55 9.13 -9.16
CA PRO A 58 -28.84 9.07 -7.89
C PRO A 58 -29.78 9.16 -6.68
N ARG A 59 -29.51 8.37 -5.64
CA ARG A 59 -30.19 8.50 -4.35
C ARG A 59 -29.90 9.89 -3.77
N ARG A 60 -30.91 10.56 -3.23
CA ARG A 60 -30.81 11.89 -2.61
C ARG A 60 -31.48 11.92 -1.25
N ALA A 61 -30.87 12.62 -0.31
CA ALA A 61 -31.46 12.90 0.99
C ALA A 61 -31.15 14.31 1.44
N ALA A 62 -31.94 14.82 2.38
CA ALA A 62 -31.69 16.10 3.02
C ALA A 62 -31.42 15.93 4.51
N VAL A 63 -30.54 16.78 5.04
CA VAL A 63 -30.27 16.90 6.47
C VAL A 63 -30.63 18.32 6.90
N SER A 64 -31.53 18.42 7.88
CA SER A 64 -31.94 19.71 8.48
C SER A 64 -31.42 19.80 9.90
N SER A 65 -30.94 20.98 10.29
CA SER A 65 -30.52 21.28 11.66
C SER A 65 -31.02 22.66 12.08
N PHE A 66 -31.70 22.72 13.23
CA PHE A 66 -32.35 23.92 13.73
C PHE A 66 -31.77 24.26 15.11
N GLY A 67 -31.02 25.35 15.18
CA GLY A 67 -30.38 25.81 16.41
C GLY A 67 -31.36 26.56 17.31
N VAL A 68 -31.13 26.52 18.62
CA VAL A 68 -31.97 27.22 19.61
C VAL A 68 -31.98 28.74 19.42
N SER A 69 -30.94 29.31 18.81
CA SER A 69 -30.89 30.73 18.43
C SER A 69 -31.85 31.10 17.28
N GLY A 70 -32.48 30.11 16.65
CA GLY A 70 -33.30 30.28 15.44
C GLY A 70 -32.53 30.17 14.12
N THR A 71 -31.21 29.92 14.16
CA THR A 71 -30.42 29.67 12.95
C THR A 71 -30.69 28.27 12.41
N ASN A 72 -31.05 28.19 11.12
CA ASN A 72 -31.42 26.95 10.45
C ASN A 72 -30.44 26.63 9.32
N ALA A 73 -30.09 25.36 9.17
CA ALA A 73 -29.31 24.85 8.05
C ALA A 73 -30.02 23.67 7.40
N HIS A 74 -29.97 23.60 6.07
CA HIS A 74 -30.53 22.51 5.26
C HIS A 74 -29.54 22.15 4.16
N VAL A 75 -29.13 20.89 4.11
CA VAL A 75 -28.16 20.38 3.13
C VAL A 75 -28.77 19.23 2.37
N ILE A 76 -28.58 19.23 1.06
CA ILE A 76 -28.96 18.14 0.16
C ILE A 76 -27.70 17.31 -0.12
N LEU A 77 -27.80 16.01 0.05
CA LEU A 77 -26.78 15.02 -0.24
C LEU A 77 -27.23 14.17 -1.43
N GLU A 78 -26.31 13.88 -2.32
CA GLU A 78 -26.51 13.02 -3.49
C GLU A 78 -25.49 11.88 -3.47
N GLN A 79 -25.92 10.70 -3.89
CA GLN A 79 -25.05 9.55 -4.11
C GLN A 79 -23.92 9.92 -5.07
N ALA A 80 -22.68 9.57 -4.73
CA ALA A 80 -21.56 9.76 -5.65
C ALA A 80 -21.78 8.97 -6.95
N PRO A 81 -21.32 9.46 -8.11
CA PRO A 81 -21.36 8.69 -9.34
C PRO A 81 -20.75 7.30 -9.13
N VAL A 82 -21.44 6.27 -9.58
CA VAL A 82 -20.85 4.92 -9.65
C VAL A 82 -19.92 4.94 -10.85
N GLY A 83 -18.66 5.34 -10.63
CA GLY A 83 -17.64 5.28 -11.66
C GLY A 83 -17.13 3.85 -11.83
N ASP A 84 -16.94 3.43 -13.09
CA ASP A 84 -16.12 2.26 -13.49
C ASP A 84 -14.62 2.43 -13.12
N ASP A 85 -14.28 3.51 -12.40
CA ASP A 85 -12.93 3.92 -11.99
C ASP A 85 -12.36 3.16 -10.79
N ALA A 86 -12.97 2.05 -10.36
CA ALA A 86 -12.18 1.08 -9.61
C ALA A 86 -11.17 0.53 -10.63
N PRO A 87 -9.86 0.89 -10.56
CA PRO A 87 -8.90 0.29 -11.47
C PRO A 87 -9.11 -1.21 -11.35
N GLN A 88 -9.54 -1.82 -12.45
CA GLN A 88 -9.51 -3.27 -12.56
C GLN A 88 -8.09 -3.63 -12.16
N SER A 89 -8.01 -4.43 -11.10
CA SER A 89 -6.75 -5.02 -10.68
C SER A 89 -6.36 -5.92 -11.83
N ASP A 90 -5.75 -5.36 -12.87
CA ASP A 90 -4.85 -6.10 -13.72
C ASP A 90 -3.97 -6.84 -12.74
N ALA A 91 -4.05 -8.16 -12.76
CA ALA A 91 -3.25 -8.99 -11.91
C ALA A 91 -1.81 -8.70 -12.30
N GLU A 92 -1.19 -7.75 -11.61
CA GLU A 92 0.23 -7.49 -11.74
C GLU A 92 0.90 -8.84 -11.53
N PRO A 93 1.82 -9.23 -12.43
CA PRO A 93 2.53 -10.49 -12.28
C PRO A 93 3.06 -10.54 -10.85
N ALA A 94 2.75 -11.62 -10.14
CA ALA A 94 3.03 -11.75 -8.72
C ALA A 94 4.48 -11.31 -8.46
N SER A 95 4.65 -10.10 -7.91
CA SER A 95 5.94 -9.68 -7.40
C SER A 95 6.29 -10.68 -6.33
N ALA A 96 7.45 -11.31 -6.45
CA ALA A 96 7.88 -12.31 -5.49
C ALA A 96 8.10 -11.75 -4.08
N ALA A 97 8.09 -10.42 -3.91
CA ALA A 97 8.19 -9.76 -2.62
C ALA A 97 7.54 -8.38 -2.65
N THR A 98 6.55 -8.15 -1.79
CA THR A 98 5.86 -6.85 -1.62
C THR A 98 6.26 -6.22 -0.28
N PRO A 99 6.82 -4.99 -0.28
CA PRO A 99 7.13 -4.28 0.95
C PRO A 99 5.89 -3.57 1.52
N LEU A 100 5.48 -3.93 2.73
CA LEU A 100 4.49 -3.22 3.52
C LEU A 100 5.20 -2.24 4.45
N MET A 101 5.05 -0.94 4.19
CA MET A 101 5.71 0.13 4.94
C MET A 101 4.77 0.70 6.00
N LEU A 102 5.06 0.46 7.26
CA LEU A 102 4.30 1.00 8.39
C LEU A 102 5.07 2.15 9.01
N SER A 103 4.33 3.15 9.48
CA SER A 103 4.90 4.19 10.34
C SER A 103 3.90 4.71 11.37
N ALA A 104 4.40 5.08 12.55
CA ALA A 104 3.62 5.67 13.63
C ALA A 104 4.45 6.70 14.42
N ALA A 105 3.79 7.46 15.29
CA ALA A 105 4.45 8.46 16.14
C ALA A 105 5.14 7.83 17.38
N SER A 106 4.80 6.59 17.72
CA SER A 106 5.40 5.83 18.83
C SER A 106 5.49 4.35 18.48
N GLU A 107 6.36 3.62 19.18
CA GLU A 107 6.52 2.17 18.99
C GLU A 107 5.22 1.42 19.32
N ASP A 108 4.51 1.81 20.37
CA ASP A 108 3.21 1.23 20.74
C ASP A 108 2.16 1.44 19.64
N ALA A 109 2.12 2.63 19.05
CA ALA A 109 1.22 2.92 17.94
C ALA A 109 1.61 2.12 16.68
N LEU A 110 2.92 1.91 16.43
CA LEU A 110 3.41 1.07 15.34
C LEU A 110 2.98 -0.39 15.53
N ARG A 111 3.13 -0.92 16.74
CA ARG A 111 2.68 -2.27 17.13
C ARG A 111 1.18 -2.45 16.96
N ALA A 112 0.39 -1.49 17.45
CA ALA A 112 -1.06 -1.51 17.30
C ALA A 112 -1.49 -1.46 15.83
N GLN A 113 -0.82 -0.63 15.02
CA GLN A 113 -1.07 -0.55 13.58
C GLN A 113 -0.71 -1.87 12.87
N ALA A 114 0.42 -2.48 13.22
CA ALA A 114 0.83 -3.78 12.67
C ALA A 114 -0.23 -4.87 12.96
N GLY A 115 -0.70 -4.96 14.21
CA GLY A 115 -1.76 -5.91 14.58
C GLY A 115 -3.09 -5.63 13.87
N ALA A 116 -3.44 -4.38 13.60
CA ALA A 116 -4.63 -4.03 12.84
C ALA A 116 -4.53 -4.46 11.37
N TRP A 117 -3.38 -4.25 10.72
CA TRP A 117 -3.15 -4.69 9.35
C TRP A 117 -3.04 -6.22 9.23
N GLY A 118 -2.38 -6.88 10.18
CA GLY A 118 -2.30 -8.34 10.23
C GLY A 118 -3.70 -8.97 10.31
N ARG A 119 -4.57 -8.45 11.20
CA ARG A 119 -5.98 -8.88 11.25
C ARG A 119 -6.74 -8.62 9.95
N LEU A 120 -6.56 -7.44 9.34
CA LEU A 120 -7.22 -7.14 8.07
C LEU A 120 -6.83 -8.14 6.97
N LEU A 121 -5.55 -8.47 6.84
CA LEU A 121 -5.08 -9.42 5.84
C LEU A 121 -5.63 -10.83 6.08
N THR A 122 -5.76 -11.24 7.34
CA THR A 122 -6.36 -12.52 7.73
C THR A 122 -7.88 -12.55 7.48
N GLU A 123 -8.60 -11.49 7.85
CA GLU A 123 -10.06 -11.42 7.74
C GLU A 123 -10.54 -11.12 6.32
N ARG A 124 -9.70 -10.47 5.50
CA ARG A 124 -10.02 -10.01 4.14
C ARG A 124 -8.88 -10.33 3.16
N PRO A 125 -8.61 -11.62 2.89
CA PRO A 125 -7.50 -12.05 2.02
C PRO A 125 -7.60 -11.46 0.61
N ASP A 126 -8.84 -11.26 0.11
CA ASP A 126 -9.11 -10.68 -1.22
C ASP A 126 -8.65 -9.20 -1.38
N THR A 127 -8.27 -8.54 -0.27
CA THR A 127 -7.71 -7.18 -0.33
C THR A 127 -6.41 -7.16 -1.14
N GLY A 128 -5.61 -8.22 -1.05
CA GLY A 128 -4.34 -8.38 -1.74
C GLY A 128 -3.19 -7.56 -1.13
N LEU A 129 -1.96 -8.07 -1.26
CA LEU A 129 -0.76 -7.40 -0.72
C LEU A 129 -0.43 -6.10 -1.45
N ALA A 130 -0.47 -6.08 -2.78
CA ALA A 130 -0.11 -4.91 -3.57
C ALA A 130 -1.01 -3.70 -3.25
N ARG A 131 -2.32 -3.91 -3.13
CA ARG A 131 -3.28 -2.86 -2.73
C ARG A 131 -3.01 -2.36 -1.31
N THR A 132 -2.67 -3.27 -0.40
CA THR A 132 -2.32 -2.94 0.99
C THR A 132 -1.04 -2.09 1.04
N ALA A 133 0.02 -2.53 0.36
CA ALA A 133 1.28 -1.81 0.23
C ALA A 133 1.08 -0.40 -0.36
N ARG A 134 0.32 -0.29 -1.46
CA ARG A 134 -0.01 0.99 -2.08
C ARG A 134 -0.71 1.91 -1.10
N THR A 135 -1.73 1.41 -0.38
CA THR A 135 -2.46 2.20 0.62
C THR A 135 -1.55 2.70 1.74
N LEU A 136 -0.65 1.84 2.22
CA LEU A 136 0.33 2.18 3.25
C LEU A 136 1.28 3.30 2.83
N VAL A 137 1.64 3.38 1.54
CA VAL A 137 2.55 4.40 1.01
C VAL A 137 1.82 5.68 0.58
N THR A 138 0.67 5.56 -0.09
CA THR A 138 0.02 6.72 -0.74
C THR A 138 -1.09 7.36 0.09
N ALA A 139 -1.64 6.66 1.09
CA ALA A 139 -2.80 7.11 1.86
C ALA A 139 -2.52 7.19 3.37
N ARG A 140 -1.26 7.15 3.78
CA ARG A 140 -0.84 7.30 5.18
C ARG A 140 0.32 8.30 5.26
N ALA A 141 0.39 9.00 6.38
CA ALA A 141 1.53 9.87 6.69
C ALA A 141 2.75 9.01 7.01
N ALA A 142 3.93 9.46 6.55
CA ALA A 142 5.21 8.86 6.92
C ALA A 142 5.72 9.47 8.24
N LEU A 143 5.76 8.67 9.29
CA LEU A 143 6.16 9.08 10.65
C LEU A 143 7.52 8.46 11.05
N GLU A 144 8.01 8.78 12.24
CA GLU A 144 9.38 8.49 12.67
C GLU A 144 9.61 7.04 13.05
N GLN A 145 8.64 6.39 13.72
CA GLN A 145 8.75 4.97 14.06
C GLN A 145 8.29 4.16 12.86
N ARG A 146 9.15 3.31 12.31
CA ARG A 146 8.89 2.59 11.05
C ARG A 146 9.13 1.10 11.18
N ALA A 147 8.35 0.34 10.44
CA ALA A 147 8.61 -1.06 10.17
C ALA A 147 8.33 -1.35 8.70
N VAL A 148 9.17 -2.17 8.07
CA VAL A 148 8.96 -2.70 6.73
C VAL A 148 8.86 -4.21 6.83
N VAL A 149 7.76 -4.76 6.33
CA VAL A 149 7.55 -6.20 6.18
C VAL A 149 7.64 -6.54 4.71
N VAL A 150 8.54 -7.43 4.33
CA VAL A 150 8.69 -7.90 2.95
C VAL A 150 8.13 -9.32 2.85
N ALA A 151 7.06 -9.50 2.07
CA ALA A 151 6.36 -10.78 1.96
C ALA A 151 5.84 -11.04 0.55
N ALA A 152 5.83 -12.31 0.14
CA ALA A 152 5.27 -12.74 -1.14
C ALA A 152 3.75 -12.99 -1.04
N GLU A 153 3.30 -13.50 0.10
CA GLU A 153 1.93 -13.98 0.30
C GLU A 153 1.23 -13.26 1.47
N PRO A 154 -0.10 -13.03 1.40
CA PRO A 154 -0.86 -12.39 2.48
C PRO A 154 -0.69 -13.07 3.85
N ALA A 155 -0.60 -14.40 3.87
CA ALA A 155 -0.41 -15.16 5.11
C ALA A 155 0.95 -14.89 5.76
N ASP A 156 2.02 -14.87 4.98
CA ASP A 156 3.37 -14.57 5.46
C ASP A 156 3.46 -13.14 5.98
N ALA A 157 2.84 -12.20 5.26
CA ALA A 157 2.74 -10.81 5.70
C ALA A 157 1.99 -10.66 7.02
N ALA A 158 0.85 -11.36 7.18
CA ALA A 158 0.07 -11.33 8.40
C ALA A 158 0.87 -11.88 9.59
N ALA A 159 1.61 -12.98 9.41
CA ALA A 159 2.48 -13.54 10.44
C ALA A 159 3.62 -12.58 10.83
N ALA A 160 4.27 -11.96 9.85
CA ALA A 160 5.33 -10.99 10.09
C ALA A 160 4.81 -9.70 10.77
N LEU A 161 3.60 -9.23 10.40
CA LEU A 161 2.94 -8.11 11.07
C LEU A 161 2.55 -8.43 12.52
N ASP A 162 2.15 -9.67 12.81
CA ASP A 162 1.90 -10.13 14.17
C ASP A 162 3.19 -10.15 15.01
N ALA A 163 4.32 -10.57 14.42
CA ALA A 163 5.63 -10.46 15.07
C ALA A 163 5.99 -9.00 15.38
N VAL A 164 5.75 -8.07 14.45
CA VAL A 164 5.93 -6.63 14.71
C VAL A 164 5.02 -6.14 15.85
N ALA A 165 3.77 -6.59 15.89
CA ALA A 165 2.82 -6.23 16.95
C ALA A 165 3.29 -6.69 18.33
N ARG A 166 3.89 -7.88 18.41
CA ARG A 166 4.54 -8.42 19.62
C ARG A 166 5.92 -7.81 19.87
N GLY A 167 6.52 -7.16 18.87
CA GLY A 167 7.88 -6.60 18.90
C GLY A 167 8.96 -7.65 18.95
N GLU A 168 8.71 -8.73 18.24
CA GLU A 168 9.65 -9.81 18.05
C GLU A 168 10.41 -9.59 16.75
N GLU A 169 11.65 -10.08 16.72
CA GLU A 169 12.41 -10.15 15.47
C GLU A 169 11.83 -11.27 14.59
N ALA A 170 11.69 -10.98 13.31
CA ALA A 170 11.21 -11.94 12.32
C ALA A 170 11.94 -11.75 10.98
N ALA A 171 12.10 -12.84 10.24
CA ALA A 171 12.67 -12.79 8.91
C ALA A 171 11.80 -11.91 7.99
N GLY A 172 12.43 -11.08 7.17
CA GLY A 172 11.72 -10.14 6.29
C GLY A 172 11.12 -8.93 7.00
N VAL A 173 11.41 -8.73 8.30
CA VAL A 173 11.00 -7.55 9.07
C VAL A 173 12.21 -6.68 9.38
N VAL A 174 12.11 -5.40 9.07
CA VAL A 174 13.08 -4.39 9.49
C VAL A 174 12.32 -3.28 10.21
N SER A 175 12.68 -3.01 11.45
CA SER A 175 12.12 -1.91 12.24
C SER A 175 13.20 -0.92 12.63
N GLY A 176 12.80 0.33 12.86
CA GLY A 176 13.71 1.36 13.30
C GLY A 176 13.06 2.72 13.37
N ARG A 177 13.83 3.69 13.84
CA ARG A 177 13.42 5.09 13.86
C ARG A 177 14.12 5.83 12.73
N ALA A 178 13.36 6.49 11.89
CA ALA A 178 13.90 7.30 10.81
C ALA A 178 14.36 8.66 11.35
N GLU A 179 15.68 8.87 11.43
CA GLU A 179 16.28 10.21 11.52
C GLU A 179 16.56 10.67 10.09
N VAL A 180 15.69 11.55 9.56
CA VAL A 180 15.64 11.90 8.13
C VAL A 180 16.76 12.86 7.70
N SER A 181 17.79 13.07 8.53
CA SER A 181 18.89 13.98 8.21
C SER A 181 20.14 13.20 7.81
N GLY A 182 20.51 13.25 6.53
CA GLY A 182 21.78 12.71 6.08
C GLY A 182 21.99 12.83 4.58
N ARG A 183 23.27 12.85 4.17
CA ARG A 183 23.69 12.58 2.79
C ARG A 183 23.82 11.07 2.62
N SER A 184 23.49 10.58 1.43
CA SER A 184 23.56 9.17 1.07
C SER A 184 24.85 8.87 0.30
N VAL A 185 25.43 7.69 0.54
CA VAL A 185 26.66 7.25 -0.14
C VAL A 185 26.45 5.84 -0.68
N PHE A 186 26.75 5.63 -1.96
CA PHE A 186 26.85 4.27 -2.49
C PHE A 186 28.26 3.73 -2.28
N VAL A 187 28.35 2.56 -1.66
CA VAL A 187 29.61 1.86 -1.37
C VAL A 187 29.73 0.67 -2.32
N PHE A 188 30.78 0.66 -3.12
CA PHE A 188 31.07 -0.34 -4.14
C PHE A 188 32.24 -1.21 -3.72
N PRO A 189 32.02 -2.32 -2.98
CA PRO A 189 33.12 -3.13 -2.50
C PRO A 189 33.89 -3.76 -3.67
N GLY A 190 35.20 -3.94 -3.46
CA GLY A 190 36.06 -4.72 -4.35
C GLY A 190 35.78 -6.22 -4.28
N GLN A 191 36.79 -7.02 -4.66
CA GLN A 191 36.68 -8.48 -4.66
C GLN A 191 36.51 -9.05 -3.25
N GLY A 192 35.60 -10.01 -3.09
CA GLY A 192 35.31 -10.71 -1.83
C GLY A 192 33.82 -10.90 -1.53
N SER A 193 32.95 -10.13 -2.17
CA SER A 193 31.49 -10.20 -2.00
C SER A 193 30.77 -11.03 -3.05
N GLN A 194 31.47 -11.52 -4.07
CA GLN A 194 30.90 -12.33 -5.14
C GLN A 194 30.36 -13.67 -4.63
N TRP A 195 29.34 -14.19 -5.31
CA TRP A 195 28.84 -15.54 -5.11
C TRP A 195 28.22 -16.06 -6.40
N VAL A 196 28.18 -17.39 -6.55
CA VAL A 196 27.69 -18.05 -7.77
C VAL A 196 26.19 -17.79 -7.95
N GLY A 197 25.82 -17.16 -9.06
CA GLY A 197 24.44 -16.80 -9.36
C GLY A 197 24.01 -15.41 -8.90
N MET A 198 24.94 -14.58 -8.41
CA MET A 198 24.66 -13.18 -8.11
C MET A 198 24.05 -12.45 -9.32
N GLY A 199 23.00 -11.67 -9.09
CA GLY A 199 22.29 -10.93 -10.14
C GLY A 199 21.37 -11.76 -11.04
N ARG A 200 21.43 -13.11 -11.03
CA ARG A 200 20.64 -13.96 -11.93
C ARG A 200 19.13 -13.76 -11.79
N ARG A 201 18.63 -13.71 -10.56
CA ARG A 201 17.20 -13.50 -10.31
C ARG A 201 16.75 -12.10 -10.73
N LEU A 202 17.55 -11.07 -10.42
CA LEU A 202 17.29 -9.69 -10.84
C LEU A 202 17.32 -9.53 -12.35
N LEU A 203 18.19 -10.27 -13.05
CA LEU A 203 18.23 -10.30 -14.52
C LEU A 203 16.91 -10.82 -15.12
N ALA A 204 16.22 -11.73 -14.43
CA ALA A 204 14.95 -12.28 -14.89
C ALA A 204 13.73 -11.42 -14.48
N GLU A 205 13.80 -10.77 -13.31
CA GLU A 205 12.64 -10.11 -12.68
C GLU A 205 12.66 -8.57 -12.80
N SER A 206 13.79 -7.95 -13.11
CA SER A 206 13.95 -6.49 -13.19
C SER A 206 14.47 -6.05 -14.55
N ALA A 207 13.60 -5.39 -15.33
CA ALA A 207 13.95 -4.84 -16.64
C ALA A 207 15.10 -3.81 -16.54
N VAL A 208 15.09 -2.95 -15.50
CA VAL A 208 16.14 -1.94 -15.25
C VAL A 208 17.50 -2.62 -15.03
N PHE A 209 17.52 -3.67 -14.21
CA PHE A 209 18.76 -4.40 -13.94
C PHE A 209 19.24 -5.15 -15.19
N ALA A 210 18.33 -5.77 -15.94
CA ALA A 210 18.64 -6.50 -17.16
C ALA A 210 19.22 -5.58 -18.25
N GLU A 211 18.64 -4.40 -18.44
CA GLU A 211 19.14 -3.39 -19.37
C GLU A 211 20.55 -2.94 -18.99
N ALA A 212 20.77 -2.64 -17.70
CA ALA A 212 22.08 -2.25 -17.17
C ALA A 212 23.16 -3.32 -17.44
N LEU A 213 22.85 -4.58 -17.14
CA LEU A 213 23.77 -5.70 -17.39
C LEU A 213 24.01 -5.91 -18.88
N GLY A 214 22.98 -5.76 -19.71
CA GLY A 214 23.11 -5.86 -21.16
C GLY A 214 24.03 -4.79 -21.75
N GLU A 215 23.94 -3.54 -21.27
CA GLU A 215 24.84 -2.46 -21.68
C GLU A 215 26.29 -2.72 -21.25
N VAL A 216 26.51 -3.13 -20.01
CA VAL A 216 27.86 -3.48 -19.53
C VAL A 216 28.42 -4.67 -20.31
N GLY A 217 27.59 -5.68 -20.59
CA GLY A 217 27.97 -6.84 -21.40
C GLY A 217 28.47 -6.44 -22.78
N LYS A 218 27.69 -5.62 -23.50
CA LYS A 218 28.09 -5.07 -24.82
C LYS A 218 29.40 -4.28 -24.77
N ALA A 219 29.65 -3.55 -23.69
CA ALA A 219 30.89 -2.81 -23.50
C ALA A 219 32.10 -3.73 -23.21
N LEU A 220 31.88 -4.89 -22.59
CA LEU A 220 32.92 -5.87 -22.27
C LEU A 220 33.26 -6.79 -23.46
N GLU A 221 32.30 -7.07 -24.35
CA GLU A 221 32.45 -7.99 -25.50
C GLU A 221 33.76 -7.84 -26.30
N PRO A 222 34.27 -6.62 -26.62
CA PRO A 222 35.52 -6.48 -27.37
C PRO A 222 36.79 -6.83 -26.57
N HIS A 223 36.66 -6.99 -25.25
CA HIS A 223 37.77 -7.13 -24.30
C HIS A 223 37.81 -8.51 -23.63
N THR A 224 36.81 -9.35 -23.83
CA THR A 224 36.68 -10.67 -23.18
C THR A 224 36.44 -11.78 -24.20
N ASP A 225 36.89 -12.99 -23.87
CA ASP A 225 36.62 -14.22 -24.64
C ASP A 225 35.38 -14.98 -24.14
N TRP A 226 34.61 -14.37 -23.24
CA TRP A 226 33.43 -14.93 -22.58
C TRP A 226 32.29 -13.91 -22.54
N SER A 227 31.06 -14.41 -22.33
CA SER A 227 29.83 -13.62 -22.26
C SER A 227 29.40 -13.35 -20.82
N LEU A 228 29.19 -12.08 -20.47
CA LEU A 228 28.70 -11.65 -19.16
C LEU A 228 27.35 -12.30 -18.80
N LEU A 229 26.42 -12.30 -19.75
CA LEU A 229 25.09 -12.83 -19.53
C LEU A 229 25.12 -14.36 -19.35
N ASP A 230 26.02 -15.06 -20.02
CA ASP A 230 26.17 -16.51 -19.88
C ASP A 230 26.72 -16.88 -18.50
N VAL A 231 27.70 -16.11 -18.00
CA VAL A 231 28.25 -16.30 -16.65
C VAL A 231 27.19 -16.05 -15.58
N VAL A 232 26.43 -14.95 -15.67
CA VAL A 232 25.37 -14.62 -14.71
C VAL A 232 24.23 -15.66 -14.74
N ASN A 233 23.83 -16.11 -15.94
CA ASN A 233 22.79 -17.13 -16.10
C ASN A 233 23.26 -18.56 -15.77
N GLN A 234 24.56 -18.75 -15.54
CA GLN A 234 25.17 -20.06 -15.33
C GLN A 234 24.90 -21.02 -16.48
N VAL A 235 25.04 -20.53 -17.71
CA VAL A 235 24.95 -21.37 -18.91
C VAL A 235 26.04 -22.44 -18.84
N PRO A 236 25.74 -23.72 -19.15
CA PRO A 236 26.75 -24.77 -19.19
C PRO A 236 27.95 -24.37 -20.08
N GLY A 237 29.16 -24.41 -19.53
CA GLY A 237 30.38 -24.00 -20.23
C GLY A 237 30.76 -22.51 -20.09
N ALA A 238 29.96 -21.71 -19.37
CA ALA A 238 30.31 -20.33 -19.06
C ALA A 238 31.60 -20.24 -18.22
N ALA A 239 32.30 -19.10 -18.34
CA ALA A 239 33.56 -18.88 -17.64
C ALA A 239 33.37 -18.89 -16.11
N SER A 240 34.34 -19.48 -15.40
CA SER A 240 34.27 -19.62 -13.93
C SER A 240 34.52 -18.29 -13.22
N LEU A 241 33.74 -18.01 -12.17
CA LEU A 241 33.98 -16.88 -11.25
C LEU A 241 35.24 -17.06 -10.38
N GLU A 242 35.95 -18.18 -10.47
CA GLU A 242 37.26 -18.35 -9.82
C GLU A 242 38.37 -17.59 -10.58
N ARG A 243 38.16 -17.28 -11.87
CA ARG A 243 39.08 -16.49 -12.69
C ARG A 243 38.95 -15.01 -12.33
N VAL A 244 40.07 -14.38 -12.00
CA VAL A 244 40.12 -12.95 -11.63
C VAL A 244 39.62 -12.05 -12.77
N ASP A 245 39.98 -12.39 -14.00
CA ASP A 245 39.58 -11.71 -15.23
C ASP A 245 38.09 -11.90 -15.59
N VAL A 246 37.38 -12.78 -14.88
CA VAL A 246 35.91 -12.98 -15.00
C VAL A 246 35.20 -12.35 -13.81
N VAL A 247 35.65 -12.64 -12.59
CA VAL A 247 34.98 -12.21 -11.36
C VAL A 247 34.94 -10.69 -11.21
N GLN A 248 36.02 -9.98 -11.58
CA GLN A 248 36.06 -8.53 -11.43
C GLN A 248 35.09 -7.82 -12.38
N PRO A 249 35.06 -8.12 -13.70
CA PRO A 249 34.08 -7.52 -14.59
C PRO A 249 32.63 -7.92 -14.27
N VAL A 250 32.37 -9.16 -13.83
CA VAL A 250 31.02 -9.58 -13.42
C VAL A 250 30.57 -8.82 -12.16
N SER A 251 31.43 -8.72 -11.14
CA SER A 251 31.14 -7.94 -9.93
C SER A 251 30.90 -6.46 -10.25
N PHE A 252 31.69 -5.87 -11.14
CA PHE A 252 31.47 -4.51 -11.64
C PHE A 252 30.09 -4.37 -12.29
N ALA A 253 29.74 -5.28 -13.21
CA ALA A 253 28.45 -5.23 -13.89
C ALA A 253 27.26 -5.34 -12.93
N VAL A 254 27.35 -6.25 -11.95
CA VAL A 254 26.32 -6.40 -10.91
C VAL A 254 26.19 -5.13 -10.07
N ASN A 255 27.30 -4.54 -9.64
CA ASN A 255 27.31 -3.29 -8.88
C ASN A 255 26.69 -2.13 -9.67
N VAL A 256 26.99 -1.99 -10.96
CA VAL A 256 26.36 -1.00 -11.85
C VAL A 256 24.87 -1.26 -11.98
N GLY A 257 24.46 -2.51 -12.18
CA GLY A 257 23.05 -2.91 -12.24
C GLY A 257 22.28 -2.57 -10.97
N LEU A 258 22.85 -2.84 -9.80
CA LEU A 258 22.27 -2.48 -8.51
C LEU A 258 22.17 -0.97 -8.32
N ALA A 259 23.19 -0.21 -8.73
CA ALA A 259 23.16 1.25 -8.67
C ALA A 259 22.04 1.83 -9.54
N ARG A 260 21.85 1.31 -10.77
CA ARG A 260 20.74 1.72 -11.64
C ARG A 260 19.38 1.34 -11.06
N LEU A 261 19.27 0.16 -10.44
CA LEU A 261 18.04 -0.26 -9.78
C LEU A 261 17.66 0.70 -8.65
N TRP A 262 18.61 1.06 -7.77
CA TRP A 262 18.37 2.06 -6.72
C TRP A 262 17.97 3.42 -7.28
N ALA A 263 18.64 3.89 -8.33
CA ALA A 263 18.31 5.15 -8.99
C ALA A 263 16.90 5.14 -9.58
N SER A 264 16.44 4.02 -10.14
CA SER A 264 15.08 3.86 -10.67
C SER A 264 13.99 3.96 -9.60
N LEU A 265 14.34 3.70 -8.34
CA LEU A 265 13.48 3.86 -7.17
C LEU A 265 13.59 5.25 -6.54
N GLY A 266 14.30 6.18 -7.19
CA GLY A 266 14.48 7.56 -6.75
C GLY A 266 15.62 7.76 -5.74
N VAL A 267 16.42 6.73 -5.44
CA VAL A 267 17.58 6.86 -4.55
C VAL A 267 18.80 7.30 -5.35
N VAL A 268 19.19 8.58 -5.19
CA VAL A 268 20.37 9.17 -5.84
C VAL A 268 21.42 9.48 -4.77
N PRO A 269 22.62 8.90 -4.85
CA PRO A 269 23.66 9.12 -3.86
C PRO A 269 24.26 10.53 -3.96
N ASP A 270 24.63 11.12 -2.82
CA ASP A 270 25.40 12.38 -2.76
C ASP A 270 26.89 12.15 -3.03
N ALA A 271 27.38 10.94 -2.77
CA ALA A 271 28.75 10.53 -3.04
C ALA A 271 28.85 9.03 -3.33
N VAL A 272 29.97 8.62 -3.91
CA VAL A 272 30.30 7.20 -4.14
C VAL A 272 31.69 6.90 -3.59
N VAL A 273 31.90 5.68 -3.11
CA VAL A 273 33.20 5.17 -2.67
C VAL A 273 33.34 3.71 -3.08
N GLY A 274 34.55 3.27 -3.43
CA GLY A 274 34.87 1.88 -3.77
C GLY A 274 36.35 1.59 -3.60
#